data_AF-A0A4Y8UU97-F1
#
_entry.id   AF-A0A4Y8UU97-F1
#
_cell.length_a   1.000
_cell.length_b   1.000
_cell.length_c   1.000
_cell.angle_alpha   90.00
_cell.angle_beta   90.00
_cell.angle_gamma   90.00
#
_symmetry.space_group_name_H-M   'P 1'
#
loop_
_entity.id
_entity.type
_entity.pdbx_description
1 polymer ?
#
loop_
_entity_poly.entity_id
_entity_poly.type
_entity_poly.pdbx_seq_one_letter_code
_entity_poly.pdbx_strand_id
1 'polypeptide(L)'
;MSSMPGCFSPYMLISSTLQSVFGYDRRKEQDKQADIAQQHQLELRKAREEFQDELEAQKVADMRAKMAVARRYRAEEKFDQTVLQHRTEELKMYFMRCLPIKQQAIPIMLEDAKKYKELGYDSTCPLNVVLLHTKQAILSYDDIFNELDKSQVQLGNLKYRRWCDKDVAHNSAILNLHAIMSNIPTLVISPYFQGGSIHYTASMWEAQSETKPMIRPLFSYQCPMDYLLPGQKFSEEGKKAIQAQMALVSTIVSGCARDSYMLMTQGSLPTLPNFLKNNPQVLNSLLKQENSQLCSFILNEYNTMNDLLDKSDCPSHLLSKEDMKRLANVAAEATKELQCLTHKSIEA
;
A
#
# COMPACT_ATOMS: atom_id res chain seq x y z
N MET A 1 57.64 -5.29 119.12
CA MET A 1 56.32 -5.71 119.59
C MET A 1 56.09 -7.16 119.18
N SER A 2 55.93 -8.01 120.20
CA SER A 2 55.34 -9.36 120.28
C SER A 2 54.89 -10.14 119.04
N SER A 3 55.48 -11.33 118.91
CA SER A 3 55.02 -12.63 118.41
C SER A 3 53.52 -12.90 118.15
N MET A 4 53.23 -13.56 117.01
CA MET A 4 52.75 -14.97 116.96
C MET A 4 52.85 -15.53 115.52
N PRO A 5 53.45 -16.71 115.28
CA PRO A 5 53.31 -17.43 114.03
C PRO A 5 52.01 -18.24 114.03
N GLY A 6 51.18 -18.04 112.99
CA GLY A 6 49.94 -18.79 112.79
C GLY A 6 50.21 -20.28 112.61
N CYS A 7 49.66 -21.11 113.50
CA CYS A 7 49.72 -22.56 113.39
C CYS A 7 48.67 -23.04 112.38
N PHE A 8 49.09 -23.57 111.23
CA PHE A 8 48.18 -24.16 110.24
C PHE A 8 47.67 -25.53 110.73
N SER A 9 46.34 -25.71 110.77
CA SER A 9 45.70 -26.99 111.14
C SER A 9 45.97 -28.08 110.10
N PRO A 10 46.29 -29.33 110.50
CA PRO A 10 46.50 -30.47 109.60
C PRO A 10 45.36 -30.73 108.61
N TYR A 11 44.12 -30.34 108.96
CA TYR A 11 42.95 -30.44 108.09
C TYR A 11 43.05 -29.55 106.84
N MET A 12 43.66 -28.37 106.96
CA MET A 12 43.91 -27.45 105.84
C MET A 12 45.00 -28.00 104.91
N LEU A 13 45.99 -28.69 105.46
CA LEU A 13 47.05 -29.29 104.66
C LEU A 13 46.50 -30.46 103.85
N ILE A 14 45.77 -31.38 104.48
CA ILE A 14 45.17 -32.55 103.82
C ILE A 14 44.15 -32.12 102.76
N SER A 15 43.27 -31.17 103.06
CA SER A 15 42.28 -30.67 102.10
C SER A 15 42.93 -29.95 100.92
N SER A 16 44.00 -29.17 101.14
CA SER A 16 44.75 -28.53 100.04
C SER A 16 45.48 -29.55 99.17
N THR A 17 46.07 -30.61 99.74
CA THR A 17 46.66 -31.71 98.96
C THR A 17 45.61 -32.51 98.19
N LEU A 18 44.45 -32.80 98.79
CA LEU A 18 43.36 -33.50 98.10
C LEU A 18 42.75 -32.64 96.99
N GLN A 19 42.53 -31.34 97.21
CA GLN A 19 42.12 -30.40 96.17
C GLN A 19 43.19 -30.22 95.08
N SER A 20 44.47 -30.32 95.43
CA SER A 20 45.54 -30.24 94.44
C SER A 20 45.60 -31.49 93.57
N VAL A 21 45.54 -32.68 94.17
CA VAL A 21 45.62 -33.96 93.45
C VAL A 21 44.32 -34.26 92.69
N PHE A 22 43.16 -34.29 93.35
CA PHE A 22 41.88 -34.53 92.67
C PHE A 22 41.45 -33.35 91.80
N GLY A 23 41.84 -32.11 92.16
CA GLY A 23 41.64 -30.96 91.29
C GLY A 23 42.57 -30.94 90.09
N TYR A 24 43.75 -31.57 90.15
CA TYR A 24 44.61 -31.73 88.98
C TYR A 24 44.00 -32.71 87.97
N ASP A 25 43.52 -33.87 88.42
CA ASP A 25 42.87 -34.84 87.53
C ASP A 25 41.56 -34.28 86.94
N ARG A 26 40.76 -33.58 87.75
CA ARG A 26 39.53 -32.93 87.28
C ARG A 26 39.80 -31.78 86.30
N ARG A 27 40.87 -31.00 86.49
CA ARG A 27 41.29 -29.98 85.51
C ARG A 27 41.75 -30.61 84.20
N LYS A 28 42.55 -31.68 84.28
CA LYS A 28 43.02 -32.41 83.09
C LYS A 28 41.85 -33.03 82.31
N GLU A 29 40.81 -33.50 82.99
CA GLU A 29 39.61 -34.02 82.35
C GLU A 29 38.72 -32.91 81.77
N GLN A 30 38.63 -31.76 82.45
CA GLN A 30 37.99 -30.55 81.92
C GLN A 30 38.72 -30.00 80.69
N ASP A 31 40.05 -29.97 80.70
CA ASP A 31 40.88 -29.53 79.57
C ASP A 31 40.67 -30.46 78.37
N LYS A 32 40.66 -31.78 78.59
CA LYS A 32 40.32 -32.75 77.53
C LYS A 32 38.90 -32.54 76.98
N GLN A 33 37.92 -32.30 77.84
CA GLN A 33 36.54 -32.03 77.40
C GLN A 33 36.43 -30.69 76.66
N ALA A 34 37.19 -29.67 77.07
CA ALA A 34 37.26 -28.38 76.39
C ALA A 34 37.93 -28.51 75.01
N ASP A 35 39.01 -29.29 74.90
CA ASP A 35 39.68 -29.58 73.64
C ASP A 35 38.75 -30.32 72.67
N ILE A 36 38.03 -31.35 73.15
CA ILE A 36 37.04 -32.09 72.34
C ILE A 36 35.90 -31.17 71.90
N ALA A 37 35.38 -30.32 72.81
CA ALA A 37 34.33 -29.36 72.47
C ALA A 37 34.80 -28.32 71.45
N GLN A 38 36.04 -27.86 71.56
CA GLN A 38 36.64 -26.92 70.61
C GLN A 38 36.85 -27.58 69.24
N GLN A 39 37.31 -28.83 69.20
CA GLN A 39 37.44 -29.60 67.95
C GLN A 39 36.08 -29.79 67.28
N HIS A 40 35.07 -30.22 68.03
CA HIS A 40 33.72 -30.38 67.50
C HIS A 40 33.12 -29.05 67.01
N GLN A 41 33.39 -27.93 67.70
CA GLN A 41 32.96 -26.61 67.24
C GLN A 41 33.66 -26.19 65.94
N LEU A 42 34.93 -26.54 65.76
CA LEU A 42 35.67 -26.31 64.52
C LEU A 42 35.15 -27.18 63.37
N GLU A 43 34.84 -28.44 63.63
CA GLU A 43 34.24 -29.35 62.64
C GLU A 43 32.86 -28.87 62.20
N LEU A 44 31.99 -28.45 63.13
CA LEU A 44 30.68 -27.88 62.81
C LEU A 44 30.79 -26.58 62.00
N ARG A 45 31.81 -25.75 62.26
CA ARG A 45 32.06 -24.54 61.45
C ARG A 45 32.49 -24.91 60.04
N LYS A 46 33.43 -25.86 59.87
CA LYS A 46 33.85 -26.35 58.56
C LYS A 46 32.70 -26.97 57.78
N ALA A 47 31.92 -27.85 58.39
CA ALA A 47 30.75 -28.45 57.76
C ALA A 47 29.73 -27.37 57.33
N ARG A 48 29.51 -26.34 58.18
CA ARG A 48 28.62 -25.22 57.83
C ARG A 48 29.14 -24.39 56.67
N GLU A 49 30.45 -24.13 56.61
CA GLU A 49 31.10 -23.43 55.51
C GLU A 49 30.99 -24.24 54.20
N GLU A 50 31.29 -25.55 54.25
CA GLU A 50 31.16 -26.46 53.10
C GLU A 50 29.70 -26.53 52.58
N PHE A 51 28.72 -26.68 53.47
CA PHE A 51 27.30 -26.66 53.08
C PHE A 51 26.88 -25.31 52.47
N GLN A 52 27.40 -24.21 53.00
CA GLN A 52 27.11 -22.88 52.47
C GLN A 52 27.72 -22.69 51.07
N ASP A 53 28.96 -23.14 50.88
CA ASP A 53 29.65 -23.12 49.59
C ASP A 53 28.95 -24.00 48.55
N GLU A 54 28.49 -25.19 48.93
CA GLU A 54 27.68 -26.07 48.06
C GLU A 54 26.35 -25.42 47.67
N LEU A 55 25.65 -24.81 48.62
CA LEU A 55 24.39 -24.11 48.39
C LEU A 55 24.59 -22.90 47.46
N GLU A 56 25.67 -22.16 47.63
CA GLU A 56 26.04 -21.04 46.76
C GLU A 56 26.44 -21.51 45.36
N ALA A 57 27.20 -22.60 45.27
CA ALA A 57 27.56 -23.23 44.00
C ALA A 57 26.31 -23.70 43.24
N GLN A 58 25.34 -24.31 43.92
CA GLN A 58 24.07 -24.75 43.33
C GLN A 58 23.24 -23.55 42.85
N LYS A 59 23.14 -22.48 43.64
CA LYS A 59 22.45 -21.23 43.25
C LYS A 59 23.10 -20.60 42.02
N VAL A 60 24.43 -20.56 41.95
CA VAL A 60 25.16 -20.03 40.80
C VAL A 60 24.94 -20.91 39.56
N ALA A 61 24.94 -22.24 39.71
CA ALA A 61 24.63 -23.16 38.63
C ALA A 61 23.21 -22.96 38.08
N ASP A 62 22.21 -22.86 38.96
CA ASP A 62 20.82 -22.61 38.60
C ASP A 62 20.64 -21.25 37.93
N MET A 63 21.30 -20.21 38.44
CA MET A 63 21.27 -18.88 37.81
C MET A 63 21.90 -18.91 36.41
N ARG A 64 23.02 -19.61 36.23
CA ARG A 64 23.65 -19.80 34.91
C ARG A 64 22.74 -20.56 33.96
N ALA A 65 22.08 -21.62 34.42
CA ALA A 65 21.12 -22.38 33.62
C ALA A 65 19.93 -21.51 33.19
N LYS A 66 19.33 -20.76 34.11
CA LYS A 66 18.24 -19.81 33.80
C LYS A 66 18.69 -18.71 32.84
N MET A 67 19.90 -18.19 33.00
CA MET A 67 20.48 -17.21 32.07
C MET A 67 20.73 -17.80 30.69
N ALA A 68 21.20 -19.05 30.58
CA ALA A 68 21.41 -19.72 29.30
C ALA A 68 20.08 -19.94 28.56
N VAL A 69 19.04 -20.35 29.28
CA VAL A 69 17.68 -20.49 28.72
C VAL A 69 17.13 -19.14 28.28
N ALA A 70 17.25 -18.09 29.10
CA ALA A 70 16.83 -16.74 28.72
C ALA A 70 17.59 -16.19 27.49
N ARG A 71 18.89 -16.51 27.35
CA ARG A 71 19.67 -16.17 26.15
C ARG A 71 19.16 -16.92 24.92
N ARG A 72 18.78 -18.19 25.05
CA ARG A 72 18.18 -18.97 23.94
C ARG A 72 16.84 -18.40 23.51
N TYR A 73 15.92 -18.12 24.44
CA TYR A 73 14.64 -17.49 24.12
C TYR A 73 14.82 -16.14 23.42
N ARG A 74 15.73 -15.28 23.91
CA ARG A 74 16.04 -14.01 23.23
C ARG A 74 16.64 -14.20 21.84
N ALA A 75 17.39 -15.28 21.61
CA ALA A 75 17.94 -15.59 20.29
C ALA A 75 16.86 -16.10 19.34
N GLU A 76 15.94 -16.94 19.82
CA GLU A 76 14.76 -17.41 19.08
C GLU A 76 13.81 -16.26 18.72
N GLU A 77 13.46 -15.40 19.68
CA GLU A 77 12.63 -14.20 19.42
C GLU A 77 13.28 -13.27 18.38
N LYS A 78 14.59 -13.05 18.47
CA LYS A 78 15.32 -12.26 17.48
C LYS A 78 15.31 -12.93 16.11
N PHE A 79 15.49 -14.25 16.06
CA PHE A 79 15.45 -15.01 14.82
C PHE A 79 14.06 -14.90 14.17
N ASP A 80 12.99 -15.15 14.93
CA ASP A 80 11.61 -15.03 14.45
C ASP A 80 11.29 -13.60 13.98
N GLN A 81 11.76 -12.58 14.71
CA GLN A 81 11.63 -11.19 14.29
C GLN A 81 12.37 -10.92 12.97
N THR A 82 13.59 -11.45 12.80
CA THR A 82 14.34 -11.29 11.54
C THR A 82 13.68 -12.03 10.37
N VAL A 83 13.14 -13.23 10.58
CA VAL A 83 12.40 -13.98 9.56
C VAL A 83 11.13 -13.23 9.18
N LEU A 84 10.40 -12.68 10.15
CA LEU A 84 9.20 -11.87 9.90
C LEU A 84 9.55 -10.60 9.12
N GLN A 85 10.62 -9.90 9.51
CA GLN A 85 11.10 -8.72 8.78
C GLN A 85 11.47 -9.08 7.34
N HIS A 86 12.17 -10.19 7.12
CA HIS A 86 12.55 -10.64 5.79
C HIS A 86 11.32 -10.97 4.92
N ARG A 87 10.37 -11.76 5.44
CA ARG A 87 9.10 -12.06 4.74
C ARG A 87 8.28 -10.81 4.46
N THR A 88 8.28 -9.85 5.38
CA THR A 88 7.59 -8.57 5.20
C THR A 88 8.26 -7.76 4.09
N GLU A 89 9.59 -7.77 4.02
CA GLU A 89 10.36 -7.12 2.95
C GLU A 89 10.11 -7.81 1.59
N GLU A 90 10.09 -9.13 1.54
CA GLU A 90 9.73 -9.91 0.35
C GLU A 90 8.32 -9.58 -0.15
N LEU A 91 7.35 -9.52 0.76
CA LEU A 91 5.98 -9.15 0.46
C LEU A 91 5.88 -7.71 -0.05
N LYS A 92 6.58 -6.76 0.59
CA LYS A 92 6.68 -5.37 0.11
C LYS A 92 7.29 -5.32 -1.29
N MET A 93 8.39 -6.03 -1.54
CA MET A 93 9.05 -6.10 -2.84
C MET A 93 8.14 -6.71 -3.90
N TYR A 94 7.39 -7.75 -3.55
CA TYR A 94 6.38 -8.35 -4.41
C TYR A 94 5.27 -7.35 -4.76
N PHE A 95 4.70 -6.67 -3.76
CA PHE A 95 3.74 -5.60 -4.00
C PHE A 95 4.32 -4.49 -4.87
N MET A 96 5.54 -4.02 -4.57
CA MET A 96 6.21 -3.01 -5.38
C MET A 96 6.47 -3.47 -6.81
N ARG A 97 6.67 -4.78 -7.05
CA ARG A 97 6.82 -5.35 -8.40
C ARG A 97 5.48 -5.40 -9.13
N CYS A 98 4.41 -5.83 -8.46
CA CYS A 98 3.09 -6.05 -9.04
C CYS A 98 2.22 -4.79 -9.14
N LEU A 99 2.48 -3.77 -8.33
CA LEU A 99 1.76 -2.50 -8.37
C LEU A 99 2.09 -1.75 -9.66
N PRO A 100 1.09 -1.35 -10.46
CA PRO A 100 1.32 -0.60 -11.69
C PRO A 100 1.68 0.87 -11.47
N ILE A 101 1.73 1.34 -10.21
CA ILE A 101 1.90 2.75 -9.83
C ILE A 101 3.34 3.06 -9.40
N LYS A 102 3.85 4.23 -9.78
CA LYS A 102 5.11 4.83 -9.29
C LYS A 102 5.02 5.15 -7.81
N GLN A 103 6.06 4.81 -7.04
CA GLN A 103 6.12 5.12 -5.60
C GLN A 103 5.92 6.62 -5.30
N GLN A 104 6.44 7.49 -6.16
CA GLN A 104 6.32 8.96 -6.04
C GLN A 104 4.87 9.46 -6.20
N ALA A 105 4.00 8.69 -6.84
CA ALA A 105 2.59 9.06 -7.03
C ALA A 105 1.75 8.82 -5.76
N ILE A 106 2.13 7.86 -4.92
CA ILE A 106 1.39 7.48 -3.71
C ILE A 106 1.12 8.68 -2.77
N PRO A 107 2.12 9.50 -2.37
CA PRO A 107 1.84 10.64 -1.50
C PRO A 107 0.92 11.68 -2.15
N ILE A 108 1.07 11.92 -3.46
CA ILE A 108 0.23 12.87 -4.22
C ILE A 108 -1.22 12.37 -4.25
N MET A 109 -1.41 11.08 -4.49
CA MET A 109 -2.74 10.46 -4.48
C MET A 109 -3.42 10.54 -3.11
N LEU A 110 -2.66 10.32 -2.03
CA LEU A 110 -3.18 10.45 -0.66
C LEU A 110 -3.61 11.89 -0.35
N GLU A 111 -2.87 12.88 -0.84
CA GLU A 111 -3.22 14.29 -0.72
C GLU A 111 -4.47 14.64 -1.54
N ASP A 112 -4.51 14.22 -2.81
CA ASP A 112 -5.67 14.41 -3.70
C ASP A 112 -6.94 13.77 -3.09
N ALA A 113 -6.85 12.55 -2.56
CA ALA A 113 -7.97 11.87 -1.91
C ALA A 113 -8.49 12.63 -0.67
N LYS A 114 -7.60 13.16 0.17
CA LYS A 114 -7.99 13.97 1.33
C LYS A 114 -8.70 15.25 0.87
N LYS A 115 -8.12 15.95 -0.09
CA LYS A 115 -8.66 17.20 -0.62
C LYS A 115 -10.04 16.99 -1.26
N TYR A 116 -10.22 15.95 -2.07
CA TYR A 116 -11.52 15.67 -2.69
C TYR A 116 -12.59 15.30 -1.66
N LYS A 117 -12.20 14.58 -0.60
CA LYS A 117 -13.09 14.28 0.51
C LYS A 117 -13.49 15.55 1.30
N GLU A 118 -12.57 16.47 1.52
CA GLU A 118 -12.85 17.77 2.17
C GLU A 118 -13.79 18.64 1.34
N LEU A 119 -13.62 18.63 0.02
CA LEU A 119 -14.45 19.38 -0.94
C LEU A 119 -15.78 18.67 -1.25
N GLY A 120 -16.06 17.51 -0.66
CA GLY A 120 -17.29 16.76 -0.89
C GLY A 120 -17.50 16.31 -2.34
N TYR A 121 -16.43 16.19 -3.13
CA TYR A 121 -16.48 15.84 -4.56
C TYR A 121 -17.30 16.81 -5.43
N ASP A 122 -17.24 18.10 -5.11
CA ASP A 122 -17.89 19.18 -5.87
C ASP A 122 -17.37 19.35 -7.32
N SER A 123 -17.90 20.35 -8.03
CA SER A 123 -17.54 20.66 -9.43
C SER A 123 -16.07 21.03 -9.66
N THR A 124 -15.28 21.18 -8.60
CA THR A 124 -13.84 21.42 -8.68
C THR A 124 -13.02 20.12 -8.69
N CYS A 125 -13.65 18.97 -8.40
CA CYS A 125 -13.03 17.66 -8.46
C CYS A 125 -12.89 17.19 -9.91
N PRO A 126 -11.67 17.09 -10.47
CA PRO A 126 -11.47 16.68 -11.85
C PRO A 126 -11.59 15.16 -12.01
N LEU A 127 -11.99 14.71 -13.20
CA LEU A 127 -11.83 13.31 -13.59
C LEU A 127 -10.33 13.02 -13.79
N ASN A 128 -9.78 12.07 -13.04
CA ASN A 128 -8.40 11.65 -13.22
C ASN A 128 -8.33 10.60 -14.34
N VAL A 129 -7.46 10.80 -15.32
CA VAL A 129 -7.28 9.85 -16.42
C VAL A 129 -5.93 9.19 -16.33
N VAL A 130 -5.93 7.86 -16.32
CA VAL A 130 -4.73 7.03 -16.33
C VAL A 130 -4.71 6.23 -17.62
N LEU A 131 -3.67 6.43 -18.43
CA LEU A 131 -3.39 5.62 -19.62
C LEU A 131 -2.37 4.53 -19.23
N LEU A 132 -2.74 3.25 -19.40
CA LEU A 132 -1.84 2.14 -19.13
C LEU A 132 -0.83 1.93 -20.26
N HIS A 133 0.38 1.49 -19.88
CA HIS A 133 1.45 1.21 -20.83
C HIS A 133 1.31 -0.17 -21.46
N THR A 134 1.60 -0.27 -22.77
CA THR A 134 1.51 -1.50 -23.55
C THR A 134 2.87 -2.16 -23.72
N LYS A 135 2.97 -3.48 -23.53
CA LYS A 135 4.23 -4.25 -23.63
C LYS A 135 4.88 -4.26 -25.01
N GLN A 136 4.09 -4.21 -26.09
CA GLN A 136 4.56 -4.53 -27.44
C GLN A 136 5.10 -3.33 -28.22
N ALA A 137 5.12 -2.14 -27.60
CA ALA A 137 5.45 -0.92 -28.30
C ALA A 137 6.37 -0.06 -27.42
N ILE A 138 7.63 0.11 -27.82
CA ILE A 138 8.51 1.14 -27.24
C ILE A 138 7.98 2.48 -27.76
N LEU A 139 6.84 2.91 -27.21
CA LEU A 139 6.20 4.19 -27.48
C LEU A 139 6.75 5.19 -26.46
N SER A 140 7.02 6.40 -26.92
CA SER A 140 7.24 7.51 -26.00
C SER A 140 5.89 7.96 -25.46
N TYR A 141 5.58 7.52 -24.24
CA TYR A 141 4.38 7.94 -23.52
C TYR A 141 4.45 9.41 -23.12
N ASP A 142 5.65 9.99 -22.96
CA ASP A 142 5.79 11.41 -22.72
C ASP A 142 5.25 12.24 -23.89
N ASP A 143 5.50 11.83 -25.14
CA ASP A 143 4.94 12.51 -26.32
C ASP A 143 3.41 12.38 -26.37
N ILE A 144 2.87 11.21 -26.03
CA ILE A 144 1.42 11.00 -25.93
C ILE A 144 0.85 11.94 -24.87
N PHE A 145 1.41 11.95 -23.66
CA PHE A 145 0.94 12.80 -22.58
C PHE A 145 1.09 14.30 -22.89
N ASN A 146 2.11 14.71 -23.64
CA ASN A 146 2.24 16.10 -24.07
C ASN A 146 1.09 16.55 -25.00
N GLU A 147 0.59 15.66 -25.87
CA GLU A 147 -0.61 15.95 -26.67
C GLU A 147 -1.90 15.92 -25.83
N LEU A 148 -1.98 15.01 -24.86
CA LEU A 148 -3.10 14.94 -23.92
C LEU A 148 -3.17 16.20 -23.04
N ASP A 149 -2.05 16.69 -22.53
CA ASP A 149 -1.97 17.88 -21.68
C ASP A 149 -2.44 19.14 -22.42
N LYS A 150 -2.18 19.26 -23.74
CA LYS A 150 -2.74 20.33 -24.59
C LYS A 150 -4.28 20.25 -24.66
N SER A 151 -4.81 19.04 -24.82
CA SER A 151 -6.25 18.79 -24.89
C SER A 151 -6.93 19.01 -23.54
N GLN A 152 -6.23 18.73 -22.43
CA GLN A 152 -6.70 18.90 -21.06
C GLN A 152 -7.16 20.33 -20.77
N VAL A 153 -6.38 21.32 -21.20
CA VAL A 153 -6.66 22.74 -20.96
C VAL A 153 -7.99 23.16 -21.59
N GLN A 154 -8.37 22.54 -22.71
CA GLN A 154 -9.54 22.91 -23.48
C GLN A 154 -10.79 22.11 -23.10
N LEU A 155 -10.64 20.83 -22.75
CA LEU A 155 -11.74 19.99 -22.24
C LEU A 155 -12.14 20.39 -20.81
N GLY A 156 -11.17 20.80 -19.98
CA GLY A 156 -11.40 21.24 -18.60
C GLY A 156 -11.85 20.12 -17.66
N ASN A 157 -11.71 20.35 -16.34
CA ASN A 157 -12.08 19.41 -15.27
C ASN A 157 -11.58 17.97 -15.45
N LEU A 158 -10.43 17.83 -16.09
CA LEU A 158 -9.76 16.57 -16.33
C LEU A 158 -8.28 16.71 -15.97
N LYS A 159 -7.67 15.64 -15.44
CA LYS A 159 -6.23 15.58 -15.18
C LYS A 159 -5.65 14.28 -15.69
N TYR A 160 -4.75 14.36 -16.66
CA TYR A 160 -3.97 13.19 -17.08
C TYR A 160 -2.88 12.89 -16.06
N ARG A 161 -2.82 11.63 -15.61
CA ARG A 161 -1.94 11.20 -14.53
C ARG A 161 -0.90 10.22 -15.05
N ARG A 162 0.37 10.64 -15.01
CA ARG A 162 1.55 9.83 -15.39
C ARG A 162 2.00 8.88 -14.28
N TRP A 163 1.05 8.34 -13.53
CA TRP A 163 1.28 7.54 -12.33
C TRP A 163 1.70 6.11 -12.64
N CYS A 164 1.39 5.61 -13.84
CA CYS A 164 1.79 4.27 -14.28
C CYS A 164 2.93 4.37 -15.29
N ASP A 165 3.97 3.54 -15.15
CA ASP A 165 5.08 3.39 -16.10
C ASP A 165 5.33 1.95 -16.52
N LYS A 166 4.78 0.98 -15.79
CA LYS A 166 4.97 -0.43 -16.09
C LYS A 166 4.04 -0.87 -17.20
N ASP A 167 4.54 -1.73 -18.07
CA ASP A 167 3.76 -2.36 -19.12
C ASP A 167 2.76 -3.38 -18.53
N VAL A 168 1.61 -2.87 -18.13
CA VAL A 168 0.61 -3.57 -17.32
C VAL A 168 -0.78 -3.55 -17.93
N ALA A 169 -0.96 -3.06 -19.16
CA ALA A 169 -2.27 -2.98 -19.78
C ALA A 169 -3.00 -4.34 -19.82
N HIS A 170 -3.89 -4.54 -18.85
CA HIS A 170 -4.69 -5.74 -18.66
C HIS A 170 -5.76 -5.47 -17.58
N ASN A 171 -6.82 -6.28 -17.57
CA ASN A 171 -7.94 -6.14 -16.63
C ASN A 171 -7.51 -6.22 -15.15
N SER A 172 -6.49 -7.03 -14.84
CA SER A 172 -5.96 -7.13 -13.48
C SER A 172 -5.33 -5.84 -12.97
N ALA A 173 -4.64 -5.08 -13.85
CA ALA A 173 -4.07 -3.80 -13.49
C ALA A 173 -5.14 -2.75 -13.21
N ILE A 174 -6.24 -2.77 -13.98
CA ILE A 174 -7.40 -1.90 -13.75
C ILE A 174 -8.01 -2.14 -12.36
N LEU A 175 -8.23 -3.41 -12.00
CA LEU A 175 -8.78 -3.78 -10.69
C LEU A 175 -7.85 -3.38 -9.54
N ASN A 176 -6.54 -3.57 -9.71
CA ASN A 176 -5.54 -3.14 -8.72
C ASN A 176 -5.54 -1.62 -8.55
N LEU A 177 -5.62 -0.87 -9.66
CA LEU A 177 -5.73 0.59 -9.61
C LEU A 177 -6.98 1.03 -8.87
N HIS A 178 -8.13 0.44 -9.17
CA HIS A 178 -9.38 0.74 -8.47
C HIS A 178 -9.26 0.57 -6.95
N ALA A 179 -8.65 -0.52 -6.48
CA ALA A 179 -8.47 -0.76 -5.05
C ALA A 179 -7.64 0.35 -4.35
N ILE A 180 -6.68 0.94 -5.06
CA ILE A 180 -5.82 2.00 -4.52
C ILE A 180 -6.49 3.37 -4.65
N MET A 181 -7.18 3.59 -5.77
CA MET A 181 -7.77 4.85 -6.20
C MET A 181 -9.20 5.04 -5.69
N SER A 182 -9.75 4.12 -4.90
CA SER A 182 -11.19 4.00 -4.59
C SER A 182 -11.91 5.32 -4.28
N ASN A 183 -11.24 6.29 -3.64
CA ASN A 183 -11.83 7.59 -3.27
C ASN A 183 -11.48 8.73 -4.25
N ILE A 184 -10.99 8.40 -5.43
CA ILE A 184 -10.57 9.38 -6.44
C ILE A 184 -11.29 9.01 -7.74
N PRO A 185 -12.18 9.88 -8.27
CA PRO A 185 -12.83 9.67 -9.55
C PRO A 185 -11.78 9.46 -10.64
N THR A 186 -11.80 8.28 -11.25
CA THR A 186 -10.73 7.85 -12.17
C THR A 186 -11.30 7.10 -13.36
N LEU A 187 -10.81 7.47 -14.53
CA LEU A 187 -10.92 6.73 -15.79
C LEU A 187 -9.57 6.06 -16.08
N VAL A 188 -9.59 4.75 -16.28
CA VAL A 188 -8.44 4.00 -16.78
C VAL A 188 -8.68 3.60 -18.22
N ILE A 189 -7.77 3.97 -19.11
CA ILE A 189 -7.74 3.54 -20.51
C ILE A 189 -6.58 2.55 -20.65
N SER A 190 -6.90 1.35 -21.14
CA SER A 190 -5.97 0.23 -21.25
C SER A 190 -5.92 -0.27 -22.70
N PRO A 191 -4.99 0.26 -23.52
CA PRO A 191 -4.69 -0.30 -24.82
C PRO A 191 -3.90 -1.61 -24.69
N TYR A 192 -4.27 -2.66 -25.40
CA TYR A 192 -3.54 -3.92 -25.42
C TYR A 192 -3.39 -4.41 -26.86
N PHE A 193 -2.17 -4.79 -27.26
CA PHE A 193 -1.90 -5.24 -28.62
C PHE A 193 -2.00 -6.77 -28.73
N GLN A 194 -2.86 -7.25 -29.62
CA GLN A 194 -3.07 -8.66 -29.88
C GLN A 194 -3.41 -8.88 -31.36
N GLY A 195 -2.78 -9.88 -31.98
CA GLY A 195 -3.16 -10.31 -33.33
C GLY A 195 -3.03 -9.24 -34.42
N GLY A 196 -2.11 -8.27 -34.28
CA GLY A 196 -1.96 -7.17 -35.25
C GLY A 196 -2.92 -6.00 -35.02
N SER A 197 -3.66 -5.99 -33.91
CA SER A 197 -4.62 -4.95 -33.56
C SER A 197 -4.39 -4.41 -32.16
N ILE A 198 -4.75 -3.15 -31.94
CA ILE A 198 -4.78 -2.52 -30.62
C ILE A 198 -6.22 -2.54 -30.12
N HIS A 199 -6.47 -3.29 -29.06
CA HIS A 199 -7.75 -3.38 -28.38
C HIS A 199 -7.79 -2.37 -27.24
N TYR A 200 -8.83 -1.54 -27.19
CA TYR A 200 -9.04 -0.60 -26.10
C TYR A 200 -10.05 -1.15 -25.12
N THR A 201 -9.64 -1.20 -23.85
CA THR A 201 -10.53 -1.44 -22.72
C THR A 201 -10.51 -0.20 -21.84
N ALA A 202 -11.66 0.17 -21.29
CA ALA A 202 -11.72 1.26 -20.34
C ALA A 202 -12.56 0.88 -19.14
N SER A 203 -12.27 1.56 -18.03
CA SER A 203 -13.00 1.39 -16.79
C SER A 203 -13.03 2.71 -16.07
N MET A 204 -14.22 3.11 -15.63
CA MET A 204 -14.43 4.34 -14.88
C MET A 204 -15.05 4.01 -13.54
N TRP A 205 -14.68 4.77 -12.51
CA TRP A 205 -15.31 4.72 -11.21
C TRP A 205 -15.36 6.10 -10.57
N GLU A 206 -16.34 6.22 -9.68
CA GLU A 206 -16.59 7.39 -8.88
C GLU A 206 -16.35 7.05 -7.42
N ALA A 207 -15.84 8.02 -6.65
CA ALA A 207 -15.48 7.80 -5.26
C ALA A 207 -16.65 7.38 -4.36
N GLN A 208 -17.89 7.66 -4.78
CA GLN A 208 -19.11 7.39 -4.01
C GLN A 208 -19.86 6.15 -4.52
N SER A 209 -19.36 5.47 -5.55
CA SER A 209 -20.02 4.28 -6.09
C SER A 209 -19.68 3.05 -5.27
N GLU A 210 -20.70 2.38 -4.72
CA GLU A 210 -20.54 1.09 -4.03
C GLU A 210 -20.28 -0.07 -5.03
N THR A 211 -20.45 0.19 -6.33
CA THR A 211 -20.30 -0.82 -7.37
C THR A 211 -18.85 -0.97 -7.81
N LYS A 212 -18.44 -2.22 -8.06
CA LYS A 212 -17.13 -2.49 -8.67
C LYS A 212 -17.05 -1.82 -10.05
N PRO A 213 -15.85 -1.35 -10.45
CA PRO A 213 -15.69 -0.67 -11.71
C PRO A 213 -15.96 -1.66 -12.83
N MET A 214 -16.87 -1.30 -13.74
CA MET A 214 -17.16 -2.16 -14.88
C MET A 214 -16.11 -1.95 -15.96
N ILE A 215 -15.30 -2.99 -16.19
CA ILE A 215 -14.33 -3.02 -17.28
C ILE A 215 -15.09 -3.30 -18.57
N ARG A 216 -15.06 -2.35 -19.50
CA ARG A 216 -15.77 -2.43 -20.78
C ARG A 216 -14.76 -2.50 -21.93
N PRO A 217 -14.86 -3.47 -22.84
CA PRO A 217 -14.19 -3.37 -24.13
C PRO A 217 -14.83 -2.21 -24.91
N LEU A 218 -14.00 -1.37 -25.52
CA LEU A 218 -14.47 -0.24 -26.32
C LEU A 218 -14.55 -0.63 -27.80
N PHE A 219 -13.40 -0.66 -28.45
CA PHE A 219 -13.25 -0.96 -29.87
C PHE A 219 -11.81 -1.42 -30.15
N SER A 220 -11.57 -1.87 -31.38
CA SER A 220 -10.26 -2.39 -31.78
C SER A 220 -9.80 -1.69 -33.04
N TYR A 221 -8.55 -1.24 -33.05
CA TYR A 221 -7.92 -0.62 -34.19
C TYR A 221 -6.98 -1.61 -34.86
N GLN A 222 -7.22 -1.94 -36.12
CA GLN A 222 -6.33 -2.80 -36.90
C GLN A 222 -5.08 -2.01 -37.27
N CYS A 223 -3.89 -2.49 -36.89
CA CYS A 223 -2.65 -1.84 -37.32
C CYS A 223 -2.37 -2.18 -38.79
N PRO A 224 -2.11 -1.18 -39.64
CA PRO A 224 -1.58 -1.40 -40.98
C PRO A 224 -0.35 -2.32 -40.95
N MET A 225 -0.28 -3.24 -41.91
CA MET A 225 0.83 -4.21 -41.99
C MET A 225 2.19 -3.51 -42.14
N ASP A 226 2.22 -2.37 -42.82
CA ASP A 226 3.43 -1.57 -43.05
C ASP A 226 3.99 -0.94 -41.77
N TYR A 227 3.21 -0.91 -40.70
CA TYR A 227 3.66 -0.42 -39.39
C TYR A 227 4.39 -1.50 -38.59
N LEU A 228 4.33 -2.76 -39.03
CA LEU A 228 4.88 -3.91 -38.32
C LEU A 228 6.15 -4.43 -39.02
N LEU A 229 7.23 -4.50 -38.26
CA LEU A 229 8.48 -5.17 -38.63
C LEU A 229 8.42 -6.66 -38.24
N PRO A 230 9.29 -7.50 -38.85
CA PRO A 230 9.46 -8.90 -38.44
C PRO A 230 9.68 -9.00 -36.92
N GLY A 231 8.90 -9.86 -36.26
CA GLY A 231 8.92 -10.02 -34.80
C GLY A 231 7.97 -9.10 -34.01
N GLN A 232 6.91 -8.57 -34.65
CA GLN A 232 5.84 -7.77 -34.01
C GLN A 232 6.35 -6.48 -33.35
N LYS A 233 7.39 -5.87 -33.90
CA LYS A 233 7.89 -4.55 -33.48
C LYS A 233 7.35 -3.48 -34.41
N PHE A 234 7.07 -2.29 -33.91
CA PHE A 234 6.65 -1.18 -34.77
C PHE A 234 7.84 -0.53 -35.49
N SER A 235 7.65 -0.18 -36.77
CA SER A 235 8.54 0.74 -37.50
C SER A 235 8.53 2.13 -36.86
N GLU A 236 9.50 2.99 -37.16
CA GLU A 236 9.52 4.36 -36.60
C GLU A 236 8.30 5.18 -37.05
N GLU A 237 7.88 5.03 -38.31
CA GLU A 237 6.65 5.60 -38.84
C GLU A 237 5.42 5.02 -38.13
N GLY A 238 5.39 3.70 -37.93
CA GLY A 238 4.32 3.00 -37.23
C GLY A 238 4.19 3.41 -35.77
N LYS A 239 5.30 3.61 -35.06
CA LYS A 239 5.32 4.13 -33.69
C LYS A 239 4.66 5.50 -33.61
N LYS A 240 5.07 6.44 -34.47
CA LYS A 240 4.51 7.81 -34.48
C LYS A 240 3.02 7.80 -34.80
N ALA A 241 2.60 6.99 -35.79
CA ALA A 241 1.19 6.86 -36.14
C ALA A 241 0.37 6.29 -34.96
N ILE A 242 0.88 5.28 -34.27
CA ILE A 242 0.20 4.67 -33.12
C ILE A 242 0.18 5.60 -31.92
N GLN A 243 1.24 6.36 -31.67
CA GLN A 243 1.25 7.38 -30.61
C GLN A 243 0.20 8.46 -30.87
N ALA A 244 0.12 8.97 -32.10
CA ALA A 244 -0.90 9.93 -32.49
C ALA A 244 -2.31 9.35 -32.37
N GLN A 245 -2.49 8.09 -32.77
CA GLN A 245 -3.77 7.38 -32.64
C GLN A 245 -4.16 7.15 -31.17
N MET A 246 -3.21 6.77 -30.31
CA MET A 246 -3.43 6.61 -28.88
C MET A 246 -3.78 7.94 -28.21
N ALA A 247 -3.11 9.03 -28.59
CA ALA A 247 -3.44 10.37 -28.12
C ALA A 247 -4.87 10.76 -28.54
N LEU A 248 -5.23 10.56 -29.82
CA LEU A 248 -6.58 10.83 -30.32
C LEU A 248 -7.64 10.03 -29.56
N VAL A 249 -7.49 8.70 -29.50
CA VAL A 249 -8.43 7.81 -28.79
C VAL A 249 -8.55 8.22 -27.33
N SER A 250 -7.42 8.43 -26.65
CA SER A 250 -7.41 8.80 -25.25
C SER A 250 -8.08 10.15 -25.02
N THR A 251 -7.85 11.15 -25.87
CA THR A 251 -8.54 12.46 -25.81
C THR A 251 -10.06 12.31 -25.93
N ILE A 252 -10.52 11.56 -26.93
CA ILE A 252 -11.95 11.40 -27.21
C ILE A 252 -12.66 10.61 -26.11
N VAL A 253 -12.11 9.45 -25.73
CA VAL A 253 -12.65 8.62 -24.65
C VAL A 253 -12.65 9.39 -23.34
N SER A 254 -11.58 10.16 -23.04
CA SER A 254 -11.54 11.01 -21.86
C SER A 254 -12.59 12.11 -21.89
N GLY A 255 -12.82 12.72 -23.05
CA GLY A 255 -13.86 13.74 -23.23
C GLY A 255 -15.27 13.20 -23.01
N CYS A 256 -15.60 12.04 -23.59
CA CYS A 256 -16.88 11.37 -23.38
C CYS A 256 -17.08 11.03 -21.89
N ALA A 257 -16.10 10.37 -21.27
CA ALA A 257 -16.17 10.00 -19.86
C ALA A 257 -16.25 11.22 -18.93
N ARG A 258 -15.51 12.29 -19.24
CA ARG A 258 -15.59 13.57 -18.52
C ARG A 258 -16.99 14.14 -18.62
N ASP A 259 -17.54 14.24 -19.83
CA ASP A 259 -18.86 14.85 -20.01
C ASP A 259 -19.95 14.03 -19.31
N SER A 260 -19.90 12.70 -19.38
CA SER A 260 -20.80 11.84 -18.61
C SER A 260 -20.64 12.02 -17.10
N TYR A 261 -19.41 11.95 -16.59
CA TYR A 261 -19.14 12.13 -15.16
C TYR A 261 -19.62 13.50 -14.66
N MET A 262 -19.20 14.58 -15.33
CA MET A 262 -19.50 15.96 -14.97
C MET A 262 -20.99 16.28 -15.06
N LEU A 263 -21.68 15.79 -16.10
CA LEU A 263 -23.10 16.02 -16.27
C LEU A 263 -23.92 15.27 -15.22
N MET A 264 -23.60 13.99 -15.00
CA MET A 264 -24.38 13.10 -14.13
C MET A 264 -24.15 13.37 -12.65
N THR A 265 -22.92 13.73 -12.25
CA THR A 265 -22.56 13.92 -10.84
C THR A 265 -22.54 15.37 -10.40
N GLN A 266 -22.19 16.30 -11.31
CA GLN A 266 -21.95 17.71 -10.97
C GLN A 266 -22.87 18.68 -11.73
N GLY A 267 -23.77 18.18 -12.58
CA GLY A 267 -24.69 19.00 -13.37
C GLY A 267 -24.01 19.95 -14.37
N SER A 268 -22.75 19.67 -14.72
CA SER A 268 -21.93 20.53 -15.57
C SER A 268 -22.11 20.22 -17.06
N LEU A 269 -21.99 21.25 -17.90
CA LEU A 269 -22.24 21.13 -19.35
C LEU A 269 -21.19 20.25 -20.05
N PRO A 270 -21.59 19.48 -21.08
CA PRO A 270 -20.67 18.79 -21.97
C PRO A 270 -19.74 19.77 -22.70
N THR A 271 -18.49 19.39 -22.89
CA THR A 271 -17.43 20.22 -23.47
C THR A 271 -16.85 19.64 -24.75
N LEU A 272 -16.95 18.32 -24.96
CA LEU A 272 -16.40 17.65 -26.13
C LEU A 272 -16.94 18.18 -27.47
N PRO A 273 -18.25 18.49 -27.64
CA PRO A 273 -18.75 19.03 -28.90
C PRO A 273 -18.07 20.36 -29.29
N ASN A 274 -17.93 21.27 -28.32
CA ASN A 274 -17.27 22.55 -28.51
C ASN A 274 -15.77 22.41 -28.72
N PHE A 275 -15.13 21.48 -28.01
CA PHE A 275 -13.73 21.12 -28.23
C PHE A 275 -13.49 20.67 -29.67
N LEU A 276 -14.32 19.78 -30.21
CA LEU A 276 -14.18 19.29 -31.58
C LEU A 276 -14.40 20.39 -32.63
N LYS A 277 -15.38 21.29 -32.42
CA LYS A 277 -15.60 22.46 -33.29
C LYS A 277 -14.38 23.38 -33.34
N ASN A 278 -13.75 23.61 -32.19
CA ASN A 278 -12.61 24.52 -32.07
C ASN A 278 -11.27 23.89 -32.49
N ASN A 279 -11.23 22.56 -32.68
CA ASN A 279 -10.01 21.82 -33.04
C ASN A 279 -10.20 21.04 -34.35
N PRO A 280 -10.18 21.72 -35.51
CA PRO A 280 -10.43 21.07 -36.79
C PRO A 280 -9.42 19.97 -37.13
N GLN A 281 -8.18 20.05 -36.62
CA GLN A 281 -7.18 18.99 -36.82
C GLN A 281 -7.56 17.69 -36.12
N VAL A 282 -8.09 17.78 -34.90
CA VAL A 282 -8.57 16.62 -34.12
C VAL A 282 -9.83 16.06 -34.78
N LEU A 283 -10.77 16.94 -35.17
CA LEU A 283 -11.99 16.54 -35.87
C LEU A 283 -11.69 15.83 -37.20
N ASN A 284 -10.80 16.38 -38.03
CA ASN A 284 -10.41 15.75 -39.30
C ASN A 284 -9.75 14.38 -39.09
N SER A 285 -8.98 14.23 -38.01
CA SER A 285 -8.37 12.93 -37.65
C SER A 285 -9.44 11.93 -37.18
N LEU A 286 -10.39 12.38 -36.37
CA LEU A 286 -11.54 11.59 -35.91
C LEU A 286 -12.41 11.13 -37.09
N LEU A 287 -12.60 11.96 -38.11
CA LEU A 287 -13.45 11.67 -39.28
C LEU A 287 -12.83 10.73 -40.32
N LYS A 288 -11.59 10.26 -40.12
CA LYS A 288 -10.99 9.25 -40.99
C LYS A 288 -11.76 7.93 -40.89
N GLN A 289 -11.86 7.20 -42.00
CA GLN A 289 -12.58 5.92 -42.08
C GLN A 289 -12.11 4.88 -41.04
N GLU A 290 -10.80 4.88 -40.75
CA GLU A 290 -10.17 4.02 -39.74
C GLU A 290 -10.70 4.26 -38.31
N ASN A 291 -11.32 5.42 -38.06
CA ASN A 291 -11.88 5.84 -36.78
C ASN A 291 -13.41 5.76 -36.72
N SER A 292 -14.05 5.10 -37.69
CA SER A 292 -15.50 4.87 -37.71
C SER A 292 -16.04 4.27 -36.41
N GLN A 293 -15.35 3.26 -35.84
CA GLN A 293 -15.74 2.66 -34.56
C GLN A 293 -15.66 3.65 -33.38
N LEU A 294 -14.69 4.57 -33.40
CA LEU A 294 -14.56 5.64 -32.40
C LEU A 294 -15.72 6.64 -32.52
N CYS A 295 -16.10 7.03 -33.74
CA CYS A 295 -17.29 7.86 -33.97
C CYS A 295 -18.57 7.19 -33.47
N SER A 296 -18.77 5.90 -33.77
CA SER A 296 -19.92 5.14 -33.26
C SER A 296 -19.91 5.05 -31.72
N PHE A 297 -18.73 4.87 -31.11
CA PHE A 297 -18.58 4.88 -29.66
C PHE A 297 -19.03 6.21 -29.04
N ILE A 298 -18.58 7.35 -29.59
CA ILE A 298 -18.99 8.68 -29.08
C ILE A 298 -20.52 8.81 -29.10
N LEU A 299 -21.15 8.49 -30.23
CA LEU A 299 -22.62 8.61 -30.36
C LEU A 299 -23.35 7.68 -29.39
N ASN A 300 -22.87 6.45 -29.22
CA ASN A 300 -23.47 5.50 -28.28
C ASN A 300 -23.35 5.97 -26.82
N GLU A 301 -22.22 6.54 -26.41
CA GLU A 301 -22.06 7.07 -25.05
C GLU A 301 -23.01 8.24 -24.78
N TYR A 302 -23.15 9.18 -25.72
CA TYR A 302 -24.07 10.31 -25.56
C TYR A 302 -25.54 9.90 -25.62
N ASN A 303 -25.90 8.95 -26.49
CA ASN A 303 -27.25 8.38 -26.52
C ASN A 303 -27.57 7.66 -25.20
N THR A 304 -26.63 6.86 -24.68
CA THR A 304 -26.80 6.15 -23.41
C THR A 304 -26.95 7.15 -22.26
N MET A 305 -26.14 8.21 -22.24
CA MET A 305 -26.23 9.28 -21.25
C MET A 305 -27.61 9.96 -21.29
N ASN A 306 -28.13 10.26 -22.48
CA ASN A 306 -29.46 10.83 -22.65
C ASN A 306 -30.56 9.88 -22.16
N ASP A 307 -30.48 8.60 -22.53
CA ASP A 307 -31.44 7.57 -22.11
C ASP A 307 -31.47 7.37 -20.58
N LEU A 308 -30.32 7.47 -19.91
CA LEU A 308 -30.21 7.37 -18.45
C LEU A 308 -30.88 8.55 -17.75
N LEU A 309 -30.73 9.76 -18.30
CA LEU A 309 -31.37 10.97 -17.78
C LEU A 309 -32.89 10.94 -17.99
N ASP A 310 -33.36 10.43 -19.13
CA ASP A 310 -34.79 10.29 -19.44
C ASP A 310 -35.48 9.25 -18.54
N LYS A 311 -34.83 8.13 -18.27
CA LYS A 311 -35.38 7.03 -17.45
C LYS A 311 -35.36 7.28 -15.94
N SER A 312 -34.73 8.39 -15.49
CA SER A 312 -34.57 8.72 -14.06
C SER A 312 -33.82 7.67 -13.24
N ASP A 313 -33.00 6.82 -13.87
CA ASP A 313 -32.16 5.80 -13.19
C ASP A 313 -30.87 6.41 -12.61
N CYS A 314 -30.81 7.74 -12.49
CA CYS A 314 -29.68 8.44 -11.91
C CYS A 314 -29.70 8.24 -10.37
N PRO A 315 -28.54 8.02 -9.70
CA PRO A 315 -28.49 7.89 -8.23
C PRO A 315 -28.92 9.20 -7.54
N SER A 316 -30.23 9.39 -7.40
CA SER A 316 -30.84 10.64 -6.99
C SER A 316 -30.80 10.80 -5.48
N HIS A 317 -29.75 11.45 -4.99
CA HIS A 317 -29.81 12.19 -3.73
C HIS A 317 -29.38 13.66 -3.88
N LEU A 318 -28.84 14.06 -5.04
CA LEU A 318 -28.27 15.40 -5.25
C LEU A 318 -29.05 16.29 -6.25
N LEU A 319 -29.90 15.72 -7.12
CA LEU A 319 -30.54 16.48 -8.22
C LEU A 319 -32.07 16.43 -8.16
N SER A 320 -32.72 17.59 -8.35
CA SER A 320 -34.18 17.68 -8.42
C SER A 320 -34.72 17.16 -9.76
N LYS A 321 -36.03 16.89 -9.83
CA LYS A 321 -36.70 16.49 -11.10
C LYS A 321 -36.59 17.57 -12.18
N GLU A 322 -36.51 18.84 -11.80
CA GLU A 322 -36.32 19.96 -12.73
C GLU A 322 -34.88 20.01 -13.25
N ASP A 323 -33.90 19.75 -12.38
CA ASP A 323 -32.50 19.64 -12.78
C ASP A 323 -32.31 18.48 -13.77
N MET A 324 -32.91 17.32 -13.52
CA MET A 324 -32.82 16.18 -14.45
C MET A 324 -33.38 16.51 -15.84
N LYS A 325 -34.52 17.21 -15.93
CA LYS A 325 -35.08 17.67 -17.22
C LYS A 325 -34.16 18.66 -17.93
N ARG A 326 -33.55 19.59 -17.19
CA ARG A 326 -32.57 20.54 -17.76
C ARG A 326 -31.35 19.80 -18.30
N LEU A 327 -30.82 18.83 -17.55
CA LEU A 327 -29.66 18.04 -17.95
C LEU A 327 -29.96 17.16 -19.16
N ALA A 328 -31.15 16.57 -19.25
CA ALA A 328 -31.59 15.82 -20.43
C ALA A 328 -31.60 16.70 -21.70
N ASN A 329 -32.13 17.92 -21.61
CA ASN A 329 -32.09 18.86 -22.74
C ASN A 329 -30.65 19.18 -23.18
N VAL A 330 -29.75 19.42 -22.22
CA VAL A 330 -28.33 19.67 -22.48
C VAL A 330 -27.66 18.46 -23.14
N ALA A 331 -27.94 17.24 -22.65
CA ALA A 331 -27.43 16.01 -23.24
C ALA A 331 -27.93 15.87 -24.69
N ALA A 332 -29.22 16.08 -24.93
CA ALA A 332 -29.83 15.99 -26.25
C ALA A 332 -29.26 17.02 -27.25
N GLU A 333 -28.98 18.24 -26.81
CA GLU A 333 -28.29 19.25 -27.61
C GLU A 333 -26.87 18.80 -27.98
N ALA A 334 -26.08 18.36 -27.01
CA ALA A 334 -24.73 17.85 -27.24
C ALA A 334 -24.71 16.64 -28.19
N THR A 335 -25.67 15.72 -28.04
CA THR A 335 -25.84 14.56 -28.93
C THR A 335 -26.11 15.00 -30.36
N LYS A 336 -27.03 15.96 -30.57
CA LYS A 336 -27.32 16.50 -31.92
C LYS A 336 -26.11 17.17 -32.54
N GLU A 337 -25.36 17.93 -31.75
CA GLU A 337 -24.13 18.57 -32.24
C GLU A 337 -23.09 17.54 -32.67
N LEU A 338 -22.87 16.50 -31.86
CA LEU A 338 -21.94 15.42 -32.20
C LEU A 338 -22.41 14.66 -33.43
N GLN A 339 -23.69 14.34 -33.54
CA GLN A 339 -24.26 13.76 -34.75
C GLN A 339 -23.93 14.63 -35.97
N CYS A 340 -24.19 15.93 -35.94
CA CYS A 340 -23.84 16.84 -37.05
C CYS A 340 -22.34 16.83 -37.40
N LEU A 341 -21.47 16.72 -36.39
CA LEU A 341 -20.01 16.68 -36.58
C LEU A 341 -19.54 15.33 -37.15
N THR A 342 -20.13 14.21 -36.74
CA THR A 342 -19.70 12.84 -37.11
C THR A 342 -20.44 12.24 -38.30
N HIS A 343 -21.66 12.70 -38.62
CA HIS A 343 -22.51 12.13 -39.71
C HIS A 343 -21.95 12.34 -41.11
N LYS A 344 -21.01 13.27 -41.32
CA LYS A 344 -20.33 13.43 -42.62
C LYS A 344 -19.51 12.19 -43.06
N SER A 345 -19.48 11.12 -42.26
CA SER A 345 -18.75 9.87 -42.55
C SER A 345 -19.62 8.60 -42.62
N ILE A 346 -20.93 8.65 -42.35
CA ILE A 346 -21.78 7.43 -42.33
C ILE A 346 -22.45 7.16 -43.70
N GLU A 347 -22.47 8.15 -44.59
CA GLU A 347 -23.07 8.05 -45.95
C GLU A 347 -22.05 7.96 -47.10
N ALA A 348 -20.76 7.78 -46.80
CA ALA A 348 -19.68 7.56 -47.78
C ALA A 348 -18.99 6.22 -47.51
#